data_AF-A0A2H9LP86-F1
#
_entry.id   AF-A0A2H9LP86-F1
#
_cell.length_a   1.000
_cell.length_b   1.000
_cell.length_c   1.000
_cell.angle_alpha   90.00
_cell.angle_beta   90.00
_cell.angle_gamma   90.00
#
_symmetry.space_group_name_H-M   'P 1'
#
loop_
_entity.id
_entity.type
_entity.pdbx_description
1 polymer ?
#
loop_
_entity_poly.entity_id
_entity_poly.type
_entity_poly.pdbx_seq_one_letter_code
_entity_poly.pdbx_strand_id
1 'polypeptide(L)'
;RGLIHKPKVLFLDEPTLGLDAQTRRRIWEYIKELNHKEKMSIILTTHYMEEADYLCNRISIIDKGKIIVEGTSAELKNLLKGDVITIEIKGDAEEFMRKCANKQWIKKYQHHDNVVNLTVKNGEDKIPRIIDLANKCKIKVNTVNLRKPSLEDVFLHFTGKTIRETEENNPQKERMRRRAMHG
;
A
#
# COMPACT_ATOMS: atom_id res chain seq x y z
N ARG A 1 -25.11 9.78 18.79
CA ARG A 1 -25.28 10.27 20.18
C ARG A 1 -24.37 9.49 21.15
N GLY A 2 -23.06 9.37 20.86
CA GLY A 2 -22.15 8.48 21.61
C GLY A 2 -20.94 9.16 22.27
N LEU A 3 -20.88 10.50 22.29
CA LEU A 3 -19.73 11.28 22.79
C LEU A 3 -20.07 12.12 24.04
N ILE A 4 -21.11 11.73 24.79
CA ILE A 4 -21.47 12.41 26.06
C ILE A 4 -20.46 12.05 27.17
N HIS A 5 -19.92 10.84 27.10
CA HIS A 5 -18.80 10.40 27.91
C HIS A 5 -17.52 10.66 27.10
N LYS A 6 -16.49 11.24 27.72
CA LYS A 6 -15.13 11.33 27.17
C LYS A 6 -14.34 10.10 27.64
N PRO A 7 -14.46 8.94 26.98
CA PRO A 7 -13.78 7.74 27.47
C PRO A 7 -12.26 7.90 27.32
N LYS A 8 -11.50 7.17 28.14
CA LYS A 8 -10.03 7.12 27.98
C LYS A 8 -9.62 6.33 26.73
N VAL A 9 -10.47 5.40 26.28
CA VAL A 9 -10.23 4.52 25.12
C VAL A 9 -11.47 4.51 24.22
N LEU A 10 -11.28 4.70 22.92
CA LEU A 10 -12.31 4.60 21.89
C LEU A 10 -11.96 3.49 20.90
N PHE A 11 -12.93 2.63 20.62
CA PHE A 11 -12.82 1.58 19.59
C PHE A 11 -13.64 1.98 18.37
N LEU A 12 -13.04 1.91 17.18
CA LEU A 12 -13.67 2.26 15.91
C LEU A 12 -13.51 1.09 14.93
N ASP A 13 -14.61 0.49 14.51
CA ASP A 13 -14.59 -0.57 13.50
C ASP A 13 -14.95 0.01 12.13
N GLU A 14 -13.98 0.03 11.21
CA GLU A 14 -14.15 0.51 9.83
C GLU A 14 -14.81 1.91 9.74
N PRO A 15 -14.26 2.94 10.43
CA PRO A 15 -14.97 4.20 10.70
C PRO A 15 -15.30 5.02 9.45
N THR A 16 -14.67 4.73 8.31
CA THR A 16 -14.87 5.45 7.06
C THR A 16 -15.35 4.59 5.89
N LEU A 17 -15.75 3.35 6.17
CA LEU A 17 -16.33 2.46 5.17
C LEU A 17 -17.65 3.04 4.63
N GLY A 18 -17.78 3.04 3.30
CA GLY A 18 -18.97 3.57 2.61
C GLY A 18 -19.03 5.09 2.52
N LEU A 19 -18.03 5.82 3.03
CA LEU A 19 -17.94 7.26 2.91
C LEU A 19 -17.17 7.67 1.66
N ASP A 20 -17.61 8.78 1.05
CA ASP A 20 -16.89 9.47 -0.01
C ASP A 20 -15.56 10.08 0.51
N ALA A 21 -14.68 10.46 -0.41
CA ALA A 21 -13.35 10.95 -0.08
C ALA A 21 -13.34 12.19 0.83
N GLN A 22 -14.30 13.11 0.66
CA GLN A 22 -14.37 14.35 1.44
C GLN A 22 -14.84 14.05 2.87
N THR A 23 -15.90 13.26 3.00
CA THR A 23 -16.44 12.88 4.33
C THR A 23 -15.42 12.04 5.10
N ARG A 24 -14.74 11.11 4.44
CA ARG A 24 -13.64 10.32 5.02
C ARG A 24 -12.55 11.21 5.62
N ARG A 25 -12.07 12.21 4.87
CA ARG A 25 -11.06 13.15 5.36
C ARG A 25 -11.52 13.94 6.58
N ARG A 26 -12.79 14.38 6.62
CA ARG A 26 -13.35 15.06 7.80
C ARG A 26 -13.36 14.16 9.03
N ILE A 27 -13.72 12.88 8.87
CA ILE A 27 -13.69 11.90 9.96
C ILE A 27 -12.25 11.67 10.44
N TRP A 28 -11.27 11.59 9.53
CA TRP A 28 -9.86 11.43 9.90
C TRP A 28 -9.36 12.59 10.76
N GLU A 29 -9.64 13.83 10.35
CA GLU A 29 -9.27 15.01 11.15
C GLU A 29 -9.93 14.97 12.53
N TYR A 30 -11.22 14.62 12.58
CA TYR A 30 -11.93 14.52 13.85
C TYR A 30 -11.34 13.44 14.78
N ILE A 31 -10.95 12.27 14.25
CA ILE A 31 -10.26 11.23 15.01
C ILE A 31 -8.91 11.73 15.54
N LYS A 32 -8.14 12.46 14.73
CA LYS A 32 -6.88 13.09 15.18
C LYS A 32 -7.12 14.11 16.30
N GLU A 33 -8.14 14.94 16.18
CA GLU A 33 -8.48 15.92 17.21
C GLU A 33 -8.84 15.24 18.53
N LEU A 34 -9.64 14.18 18.47
CA LEU A 34 -9.97 13.35 19.64
C LEU A 34 -8.72 12.75 20.29
N ASN A 35 -7.78 12.23 19.52
CA ASN A 35 -6.53 11.70 20.06
C ASN A 35 -5.65 12.80 20.69
N HIS A 36 -5.44 13.90 19.98
CA HIS A 36 -4.49 14.94 20.38
C HIS A 36 -5.01 15.89 21.46
N LYS A 37 -6.24 16.40 21.29
CA LYS A 37 -6.86 17.42 22.17
C LYS A 37 -7.49 16.78 23.40
N GLU A 38 -8.22 15.68 23.22
CA GLU A 38 -8.95 15.00 24.30
C GLU A 38 -8.12 13.89 24.98
N LYS A 39 -6.87 13.67 24.54
CA LYS A 39 -5.95 12.64 25.06
C LYS A 39 -6.54 11.23 25.06
N MET A 40 -7.43 10.96 24.10
CA MET A 40 -8.11 9.68 24.00
C MET A 40 -7.22 8.67 23.27
N SER A 41 -7.05 7.48 23.84
CA SER A 41 -6.44 6.36 23.12
C SER A 41 -7.45 5.78 22.13
N ILE A 42 -7.07 5.61 20.88
CA ILE A 42 -7.98 5.14 19.83
C ILE A 42 -7.44 3.85 19.26
N ILE A 43 -8.27 2.82 19.22
CA ILE A 43 -8.01 1.56 18.53
C ILE A 43 -8.99 1.51 17.37
N LEU A 44 -8.46 1.45 16.15
CA LEU A 44 -9.30 1.35 14.95
C LEU A 44 -8.90 0.14 14.11
N THR A 45 -9.88 -0.45 13.45
CA THR A 45 -9.73 -1.47 12.41
C THR A 45 -10.10 -0.86 11.07
N THR A 46 -9.29 -1.15 10.06
CA THR A 46 -9.50 -0.67 8.70
C THR A 46 -8.82 -1.58 7.69
N HIS A 47 -9.43 -1.73 6.52
CA HIS A 47 -8.76 -2.29 5.34
C HIS A 47 -8.15 -1.21 4.43
N TYR A 48 -8.33 0.08 4.75
CA TYR A 48 -7.71 1.17 4.01
C TYR A 48 -6.32 1.47 4.57
N MET A 49 -5.29 1.06 3.83
CA MET A 49 -3.90 1.29 4.22
C MET A 49 -3.57 2.79 4.38
N GLU A 50 -4.19 3.66 3.59
CA GLU A 50 -4.04 5.12 3.73
C GLU A 50 -4.62 5.66 5.06
N GLU A 51 -5.70 5.05 5.56
CA GLU A 51 -6.31 5.44 6.84
C GLU A 51 -5.37 5.08 8.00
N ALA A 52 -4.86 3.85 7.98
CA ALA A 52 -3.89 3.38 8.97
C ALA A 52 -2.62 4.26 8.93
N ASP A 53 -2.10 4.56 7.75
CA ASP A 53 -0.92 5.41 7.56
C ASP A 53 -1.14 6.83 8.10
N TYR A 54 -2.33 7.39 7.89
CA TYR A 54 -2.63 8.76 8.28
C TYR A 54 -2.93 8.94 9.76
N LEU A 55 -3.63 7.99 10.38
CA LEU A 55 -4.18 8.10 11.73
C LEU A 55 -3.34 7.42 12.81
N CYS A 56 -2.60 6.36 12.48
CA CYS A 56 -2.05 5.46 13.49
C CYS A 56 -0.58 5.72 13.79
N ASN A 57 -0.25 5.82 15.07
CA ASN A 57 1.13 5.85 15.55
C ASN A 57 1.77 4.45 15.52
N ARG A 58 0.97 3.40 15.71
CA ARG A 58 1.36 1.98 15.64
C ARG A 58 0.32 1.22 14.84
N ILE A 59 0.78 0.34 13.96
CA ILE A 59 -0.04 -0.40 13.01
C ILE A 59 0.30 -1.88 13.17
N SER A 60 -0.74 -2.70 13.31
CA SER A 60 -0.67 -4.15 13.33
C SER A 60 -1.38 -4.69 12.10
N ILE A 61 -0.66 -5.42 11.23
CA ILE A 61 -1.25 -6.12 10.09
C ILE A 61 -1.67 -7.50 10.55
N ILE A 62 -2.96 -7.81 10.37
CA ILE A 62 -3.57 -9.07 10.80
C ILE A 62 -3.94 -9.88 9.55
N ASP A 63 -3.54 -11.14 9.49
CA ASP A 63 -4.02 -12.13 8.52
C ASP A 63 -4.39 -13.43 9.25
N LYS A 64 -5.51 -14.05 8.84
CA LYS A 64 -6.04 -15.29 9.44
C LYS A 64 -6.08 -15.28 10.98
N GLY A 65 -6.48 -14.15 11.56
CA GLY A 65 -6.63 -13.98 13.02
C GLY A 65 -5.31 -13.88 13.79
N LYS A 66 -4.18 -13.66 13.12
CA LYS A 66 -2.86 -13.48 13.75
C LYS A 66 -2.23 -12.17 13.31
N ILE A 67 -1.55 -11.50 14.24
CA ILE A 67 -0.69 -10.36 13.91
C ILE A 67 0.54 -10.91 13.16
N ILE A 68 0.71 -10.50 11.91
CA ILE A 68 1.83 -10.92 11.06
C ILE A 68 3.01 -9.99 11.23
N VAL A 69 2.74 -8.69 11.37
CA VAL A 69 3.75 -7.66 11.58
C VAL A 69 3.15 -6.47 12.33
N GLU A 70 3.94 -5.85 13.21
CA GLU A 70 3.57 -4.64 13.94
C GLU A 70 4.73 -3.63 13.89
N GLY A 71 4.39 -2.34 13.83
CA GLY A 71 5.35 -1.25 13.94
C GLY A 71 4.72 0.10 13.64
N THR A 72 5.53 1.16 13.61
CA THR A 72 5.14 2.44 13.02
C THR A 72 5.03 2.30 11.49
N SER A 73 4.29 3.21 10.84
CA SER A 73 4.21 3.25 9.38
C SER A 73 5.60 3.27 8.71
N ALA A 74 6.53 4.06 9.24
CA ALA A 74 7.88 4.16 8.71
C ALA A 74 8.67 2.85 8.86
N GLU A 75 8.60 2.20 10.02
CA GLU A 75 9.26 0.90 10.25
C GLU A 75 8.71 -0.16 9.31
N LEU A 76 7.39 -0.26 9.19
CA LEU A 76 6.73 -1.23 8.32
C LEU A 76 7.15 -1.05 6.86
N LYS A 77 7.09 0.18 6.33
CA LYS A 77 7.52 0.49 4.95
C LYS A 77 9.00 0.17 4.71
N ASN A 78 9.85 0.37 5.72
CA ASN A 78 11.28 0.07 5.64
C ASN A 78 11.58 -1.45 5.62
N LEU A 79 10.66 -2.33 6.05
CA LEU A 79 10.87 -3.78 6.04
C LEU A 79 11.08 -4.34 4.62
N LEU A 80 10.43 -3.72 3.61
CA LEU A 80 10.59 -4.11 2.21
C LEU A 80 12.00 -3.81 1.66
N LYS A 81 12.74 -2.92 2.33
CA LYS A 81 14.13 -2.57 2.04
C LYS A 81 14.36 -2.28 0.54
N GLY A 82 13.48 -1.53 -0.11
CA GLY A 82 13.69 -1.16 -1.50
C GLY A 82 12.66 -0.17 -2.01
N ASP A 83 13.12 0.93 -2.58
CA ASP A 83 12.30 1.90 -3.29
C ASP A 83 11.79 1.32 -4.60
N VAL A 84 10.64 1.81 -5.04
CA VAL A 84 10.03 1.41 -6.31
C VAL A 84 10.30 2.50 -7.33
N ILE A 85 11.02 2.15 -8.38
CA ILE A 85 11.24 3.00 -9.56
C ILE A 85 10.32 2.50 -10.66
N THR A 86 9.40 3.36 -11.11
CA THR A 86 8.53 3.13 -12.25
C THR A 86 9.05 3.92 -13.44
N ILE A 87 9.27 3.24 -14.57
CA ILE A 87 9.84 3.83 -15.77
C ILE A 87 8.93 3.52 -16.94
N GLU A 88 8.54 4.56 -17.67
CA GLU A 88 7.86 4.40 -18.95
C GLU A 88 8.90 4.50 -20.07
N ILE A 89 8.95 3.46 -20.89
CA ILE A 89 9.94 3.32 -21.97
C ILE A 89 9.25 3.21 -23.32
N LYS A 90 9.93 3.67 -24.36
CA LYS A 90 9.56 3.45 -25.76
C LYS A 90 10.65 2.61 -26.41
N GLY A 91 10.32 1.37 -26.74
CA GLY A 91 11.26 0.39 -27.30
C GLY A 91 10.97 -1.01 -26.78
N ASP A 92 11.96 -1.89 -26.86
CA ASP A 92 11.85 -3.28 -26.41
C ASP A 92 12.00 -3.38 -24.88
N ALA A 93 10.86 -3.53 -24.20
CA ALA A 93 10.82 -3.67 -22.75
C ALA A 93 11.44 -4.99 -22.27
N GLU A 94 11.36 -6.06 -23.06
CA GLU A 94 11.94 -7.36 -22.69
C GLU A 94 13.47 -7.30 -22.72
N GLU A 95 14.05 -6.66 -23.74
CA GLU A 95 15.49 -6.43 -23.80
C GLU A 95 15.99 -5.61 -22.62
N PHE A 96 15.28 -4.52 -22.27
CA PHE A 96 15.59 -3.72 -21.10
C PHE A 96 15.57 -4.56 -19.82
N MET A 97 14.52 -5.37 -19.66
CA MET A 97 14.34 -6.21 -18.49
C MET A 97 15.43 -7.27 -18.36
N ARG A 98 15.85 -7.88 -19.47
CA ARG A 98 16.98 -8.82 -19.48
C ARG A 98 18.28 -8.18 -19.03
N LYS A 99 18.53 -6.91 -19.39
CA LYS A 99 19.72 -6.17 -18.93
C LYS A 99 19.62 -5.76 -17.47
N CYS A 100 18.42 -5.42 -17.00
CA CYS A 100 18.13 -5.13 -15.59
C CYS A 100 18.27 -6.39 -14.72
N ALA A 101 17.79 -7.55 -15.17
CA ALA A 101 17.89 -8.82 -14.44
C ALA A 101 19.34 -9.20 -14.10
N ASN A 102 20.31 -8.80 -14.94
CA ASN A 102 21.74 -9.00 -14.71
C ASN A 102 22.34 -8.07 -13.64
N LYS A 103 21.55 -7.25 -12.94
CA LYS A 103 22.03 -6.29 -11.93
C LYS A 103 21.65 -6.72 -10.52
N GLN A 104 22.66 -7.02 -9.71
CA GLN A 104 22.50 -7.46 -8.31
C GLN A 104 21.78 -6.46 -7.38
N TRP A 105 21.68 -5.18 -7.77
CA TRP A 105 21.01 -4.14 -6.99
C TRP A 105 19.51 -4.02 -7.30
N ILE A 106 18.99 -4.79 -8.26
CA ILE A 106 17.56 -4.91 -8.56
C ILE A 106 17.04 -6.15 -7.85
N LYS A 107 16.10 -5.97 -6.92
CA LYS A 107 15.53 -7.06 -6.12
C LYS A 107 14.35 -7.74 -6.79
N LYS A 108 13.49 -6.92 -7.40
CA LYS A 108 12.27 -7.35 -8.07
C LYS A 108 12.09 -6.48 -9.30
N TYR A 109 11.61 -7.08 -10.37
CA TYR A 109 11.31 -6.41 -11.61
C TYR A 109 9.99 -6.94 -12.14
N GLN A 110 9.10 -6.04 -12.55
CA GLN A 110 7.83 -6.35 -13.19
C GLN A 110 7.64 -5.38 -14.35
N HIS A 111 7.01 -5.83 -15.44
CA HIS A 111 6.58 -4.91 -16.50
C HIS A 111 5.13 -5.19 -16.88
N HIS A 112 4.48 -4.14 -17.35
CA HIS A 112 3.20 -4.21 -18.03
C HIS A 112 3.26 -3.24 -19.21
N ASP A 113 3.15 -3.78 -20.42
CA ASP A 113 3.35 -3.03 -21.67
C ASP A 113 4.70 -2.28 -21.68
N ASN A 114 4.64 -0.94 -21.73
CA ASN A 114 5.76 -0.03 -21.78
C ASN A 114 6.20 0.49 -20.41
N VAL A 115 5.59 -0.01 -19.33
CA VAL A 115 5.87 0.43 -17.95
C VAL A 115 6.64 -0.64 -17.22
N VAL A 116 7.81 -0.27 -16.70
CA VAL A 116 8.73 -1.14 -15.97
C VAL A 116 8.83 -0.68 -14.51
N ASN A 117 8.52 -1.58 -13.58
CA ASN A 117 8.63 -1.38 -12.15
C ASN A 117 9.85 -2.14 -11.60
N LEU A 118 10.77 -1.41 -10.98
CA LEU A 118 12.00 -1.95 -10.39
C LEU A 118 12.01 -1.67 -8.89
N THR A 119 12.14 -2.71 -8.08
CA THR A 119 12.40 -2.56 -6.63
C THR A 119 13.91 -2.59 -6.40
N VAL A 120 14.46 -1.48 -5.89
CA VAL A 120 15.91 -1.29 -5.71
C VAL A 120 16.22 -0.72 -4.34
N LYS A 121 17.42 -0.96 -3.82
CA LYS A 121 17.89 -0.21 -2.64
C LYS A 121 18.43 1.16 -3.07
N ASN A 122 18.08 2.21 -2.32
CA ASN A 122 18.49 3.60 -2.55
C ASN A 122 18.18 4.05 -3.97
N GLY A 123 16.88 4.16 -4.31
CA GLY A 123 16.43 4.40 -5.68
C GLY A 123 16.98 5.67 -6.30
N GLU A 124 17.18 6.72 -5.51
CA GLU A 124 17.78 8.00 -5.94
C GLU A 124 19.15 7.79 -6.60
N ASP A 125 20.02 6.96 -6.01
CA ASP A 125 21.34 6.64 -6.55
C ASP A 125 21.29 5.77 -7.81
N LYS A 126 20.17 5.07 -8.03
CA LYS A 126 20.02 4.10 -9.12
C LYS A 126 19.39 4.70 -10.35
N ILE A 127 18.60 5.77 -10.25
CA ILE A 127 17.95 6.41 -11.41
C ILE A 127 18.95 6.72 -12.54
N PRO A 128 20.09 7.41 -12.29
CA PRO A 128 21.03 7.70 -13.38
C PRO A 128 21.57 6.44 -14.05
N ARG A 129 21.87 5.40 -13.26
CA ARG A 129 22.38 4.12 -13.77
C ARG A 129 21.35 3.39 -14.63
N ILE A 130 20.06 3.52 -14.30
CA ILE A 130 18.98 2.91 -15.07
C ILE A 130 18.77 3.66 -16.39
N ILE A 131 18.83 5.00 -16.37
CA ILE A 131 18.75 5.82 -17.57
C ILE A 131 19.92 5.51 -18.51
N ASP A 132 21.14 5.39 -17.99
CA ASP A 132 22.32 5.00 -18.78
C ASP A 132 22.17 3.62 -19.42
N LEU A 133 21.56 2.66 -18.71
CA LEU A 133 21.27 1.33 -19.26
C LEU A 133 20.25 1.42 -20.39
N ALA A 134 19.19 2.21 -20.25
CA ALA A 134 18.20 2.41 -21.30
C ALA A 134 18.83 3.02 -22.56
N ASN A 135 19.65 4.06 -22.39
CA ASN A 135 20.37 4.71 -23.49
C ASN A 135 21.30 3.74 -24.24
N LYS A 136 22.03 2.87 -23.53
CA LYS A 136 22.89 1.83 -24.15
C LYS A 136 22.10 0.83 -24.99
N CYS A 137 20.84 0.58 -24.64
CA CYS A 137 19.94 -0.28 -25.40
C CYS A 137 19.18 0.46 -26.50
N LYS A 138 19.46 1.75 -26.74
CA LYS A 138 18.68 2.62 -27.64
C LYS A 138 17.20 2.71 -27.27
N ILE A 139 16.88 2.54 -25.99
CA ILE A 139 15.54 2.62 -25.43
C ILE A 139 15.32 4.03 -24.92
N LYS A 140 14.24 4.67 -25.38
CA LYS A 140 13.89 6.03 -24.94
C LYS A 140 13.10 5.94 -23.65
N VAL A 141 13.54 6.64 -22.61
CA VAL A 141 12.77 6.81 -21.37
C VAL A 141 11.90 8.05 -21.52
N ASN A 142 10.59 7.91 -21.35
CA ASN A 142 9.65 9.03 -21.35
C ASN A 142 9.46 9.59 -19.94
N THR A 143 9.27 8.70 -18.97
CA THR A 143 8.90 9.05 -17.60
C THR A 143 9.70 8.22 -16.62
N VAL A 144 10.15 8.83 -15.53
CA VAL A 144 10.74 8.14 -14.36
C VAL A 144 10.04 8.64 -13.11
N ASN A 145 9.53 7.72 -12.31
CA ASN A 145 8.95 8.02 -11.01
C ASN A 145 9.64 7.17 -9.95
N LEU A 146 10.05 7.81 -8.85
CA LEU A 146 10.55 7.15 -7.66
C LEU A 146 9.53 7.32 -6.55
N ARG A 147 9.11 6.20 -5.97
CA ARG A 147 8.30 6.20 -4.76
C ARG A 147 8.90 5.28 -3.71
N LYS A 148 8.77 5.69 -2.45
CA LYS A 148 9.01 4.79 -1.32
C LYS A 148 7.89 3.75 -1.22
N PRO A 149 8.14 2.59 -0.58
CA PRO A 149 7.09 1.61 -0.35
C PRO A 149 5.93 2.19 0.46
N SER A 150 4.71 1.77 0.13
CA SER A 150 3.50 2.07 0.88
C SER A 150 3.15 0.94 1.86
N LEU A 151 2.19 1.17 2.75
CA LEU A 151 1.65 0.10 3.59
C LEU A 151 0.91 -0.97 2.76
N GLU A 152 0.36 -0.60 1.60
CA GLU A 152 -0.18 -1.56 0.64
C GLU A 152 0.90 -2.55 0.21
N ASP A 153 2.06 -2.05 -0.22
CA ASP A 153 3.18 -2.92 -0.62
C ASP A 153 3.60 -3.87 0.53
N VAL A 154 3.56 -3.38 1.78
CA VAL A 154 3.89 -4.17 2.98
C VAL A 154 2.85 -5.25 3.20
N PHE A 155 1.56 -4.92 3.11
CA PHE A 155 0.47 -5.87 3.20
C PHE A 155 0.62 -6.97 2.15
N LEU A 156 0.79 -6.59 0.87
CA LEU A 156 0.99 -7.53 -0.24
C LEU A 156 2.16 -8.48 -0.02
N HIS A 157 3.27 -7.96 0.54
CA HIS A 157 4.45 -8.77 0.81
C HIS A 157 4.22 -9.85 1.85
N PHE A 158 3.48 -9.54 2.93
CA PHE A 158 3.25 -10.47 4.03
C PHE A 158 2.06 -11.39 3.82
N THR A 159 1.02 -10.95 3.10
CA THR A 159 -0.20 -11.76 2.87
C THR A 159 -0.18 -12.49 1.53
N GLY A 160 0.68 -12.08 0.59
CA GLY A 160 0.78 -12.65 -0.75
C GLY A 160 -0.45 -12.44 -1.63
N LYS A 161 -1.39 -11.57 -1.22
CA LYS A 161 -2.67 -11.33 -1.91
C LYS A 161 -2.90 -9.85 -2.13
N THR A 162 -3.46 -9.49 -3.29
CA THR A 162 -3.96 -8.13 -3.55
C THR A 162 -5.26 -7.91 -2.78
N ILE A 163 -5.44 -6.74 -2.13
CA ILE A 163 -6.64 -6.45 -1.30
C ILE A 163 -7.95 -6.64 -2.09
N ARG A 164 -7.93 -6.47 -3.42
CA ARG A 164 -9.08 -6.78 -4.29
C ARG A 164 -9.56 -8.23 -4.19
N GLU A 165 -8.67 -9.21 -4.01
CA GLU A 165 -9.06 -10.63 -3.86
C GLU A 165 -9.75 -10.92 -2.52
N THR A 166 -9.47 -10.12 -1.49
CA THR A 166 -10.17 -10.20 -0.19
C THR A 166 -11.57 -9.58 -0.24
N GLU A 167 -11.82 -8.56 -1.07
CA GLU A 167 -13.16 -8.01 -1.27
C GLU A 167 -14.12 -8.95 -2.00
N GLU A 168 -13.59 -9.79 -2.91
CA GLU A 168 -14.35 -10.82 -3.62
C GLU A 168 -14.66 -12.05 -2.77
N ASN A 169 -13.79 -12.37 -1.81
CA ASN A 169 -13.95 -13.52 -0.90
C ASN A 169 -14.78 -13.20 0.36
N ASN A 170 -15.54 -12.11 0.40
CA ASN A 170 -16.43 -11.84 1.53
C ASN A 170 -17.53 -12.95 1.59
N PRO A 171 -17.57 -13.81 2.63
CA PRO A 171 -18.53 -14.90 2.74
C PRO A 171 -19.99 -14.41 2.71
N GLN A 172 -20.21 -13.14 3.08
CA GLN A 172 -21.52 -12.49 3.03
C GLN A 172 -21.98 -12.20 1.59
N LYS A 173 -21.06 -11.79 0.69
CA LYS A 173 -21.37 -11.58 -0.74
C LYS A 173 -21.58 -12.93 -1.46
N GLU A 174 -20.82 -13.97 -1.09
CA GLU A 174 -20.98 -15.31 -1.67
C GLU A 174 -22.33 -15.94 -1.28
N ARG A 175 -22.79 -15.73 -0.04
CA ARG A 175 -24.14 -16.14 0.42
C ARG A 175 -25.26 -15.40 -0.30
N MET A 176 -25.10 -14.11 -0.62
CA MET A 176 -26.09 -13.36 -1.41
C MET A 176 -26.15 -13.84 -2.87
N ARG A 177 -25.01 -14.12 -3.50
CA ARG A 177 -24.95 -14.66 -4.88
C ARG A 177 -25.61 -16.03 -5.00
N ARG A 178 -25.42 -16.92 -4.02
CA ARG A 178 -26.04 -18.26 -4.02
C ARG A 178 -27.57 -18.21 -3.88
N ARG A 179 -28.12 -17.21 -3.18
CA ARG A 179 -29.57 -17.01 -3.04
C ARG A 179 -30.22 -16.44 -4.30
N ALA A 180 -29.50 -15.63 -5.07
CA ALA A 180 -30.02 -15.03 -6.32
C ALA A 180 -30.06 -16.01 -7.51
N MET A 181 -29.32 -17.13 -7.46
CA MET A 181 -29.33 -18.15 -8.52
C MET A 181 -30.34 -19.29 -8.30
N HIS A 182 -31.01 -19.34 -7.16
CA HIS A 182 -32.01 -20.39 -6.83
C HIS A 182 -33.43 -19.82 -6.66
N GLY A 183 -33.70 -18.66 -7.27
CA GLY A 183 -35.02 -18.01 -7.29
C GLY A 183 -35.57 -17.95 -8.70
#